data_AF-A0A183PFK0-F1
#
_entry.id   AF-A0A183PFK0-F1
#
_cell.length_a   1.000
_cell.length_b   1.000
_cell.length_c   1.000
_cell.angle_alpha   90.00
_cell.angle_beta   90.00
_cell.angle_gamma   90.00
#
_symmetry.space_group_name_H-M   'P 1'
#
loop_
_entity.id
_entity.type
_entity.pdbx_description
1 polymer ?
#
loop_
_entity_poly.entity_id
_entity_poly.type
_entity_poly.pdbx_seq_one_letter_code
_entity_poly.pdbx_strand_id
1 'polypeptide(L)'
;MVTSISAEEFQRFQSQLLDLREAQITANDAKLRAEKRIKQLEEELIYTQSALTNAQTTFSDHNSLLEELKQENKLLRDKLFNTESSFQLQSSTLRAECYRSSSRQDDFCQTIIIPLQHKSIQTNNDPNCELNQIPAFLMNDIENLTNSLKQANYTHDQLKQTIEQLNNKVDTIENQLSFDVFNAQQTIKKLTQENKSLLIELNKSQEKCHELNIIESELRNQIDVIKRRSEKLNHELRRQLSRFIRNHHNGDIDTSIQQLRKNSLHSSSSSLTSSNIILGTSTSDGISNEMMNDSMMMNNKLSNVSMSKNTNFHEMPPGFFSTADFKVSKNRIYSFVFSSFFLTRKHFT
;
A
#
# COMPACT_ATOMS: atom_id res chain seq x y z
N MET A 1 18.83 59.36 -56.46
CA MET A 1 17.38 59.15 -56.60
C MET A 1 16.80 58.96 -55.22
N VAL A 2 16.04 59.94 -54.73
CA VAL A 2 15.36 59.84 -53.43
C VAL A 2 13.99 59.23 -53.72
N THR A 3 13.80 57.96 -53.36
CA THR A 3 12.49 57.31 -53.42
C THR A 3 11.64 57.85 -52.27
N SER A 4 10.71 58.74 -52.59
CA SER A 4 9.71 59.25 -51.65
C SER A 4 8.69 58.15 -51.35
N ILE A 5 8.65 57.69 -50.10
CA ILE A 5 7.62 56.78 -49.57
C ILE A 5 6.25 57.44 -49.70
N SER A 6 5.24 56.67 -50.12
CA SER A 6 3.86 57.18 -50.19
C SER A 6 3.29 57.41 -48.79
N ALA A 7 2.37 58.36 -48.64
CA ALA A 7 1.73 58.63 -47.35
C ALA A 7 1.02 57.39 -46.77
N GLU A 8 0.44 56.55 -47.64
CA GLU A 8 -0.21 55.29 -47.27
C GLU A 8 0.79 54.26 -46.74
N GLU A 9 1.96 54.14 -47.38
CA GLU A 9 3.02 53.25 -46.90
C GLU A 9 3.58 53.71 -45.54
N PHE A 10 3.77 55.02 -45.36
CA PHE A 10 4.19 55.59 -44.09
C PHE A 10 3.17 55.31 -42.97
N GLN A 11 1.88 55.50 -43.25
CA GLN A 11 0.82 55.20 -42.29
C GLN A 11 0.72 53.71 -41.97
N ARG A 12 0.92 52.83 -42.97
CA ARG A 12 1.02 51.37 -42.75
C ARG A 12 2.18 51.01 -41.82
N PHE A 13 3.36 51.60 -42.04
CA PHE A 13 4.52 51.37 -41.17
C PHE A 13 4.29 51.87 -39.75
N GLN A 14 3.61 53.00 -39.57
CA GLN A 14 3.24 53.50 -38.24
C GLN A 14 2.28 52.55 -37.51
N SER A 15 1.26 52.03 -38.20
CA SER A 15 0.34 51.03 -37.62
C SER A 15 1.09 49.76 -37.22
N GLN A 16 1.94 49.23 -38.11
CA GLN A 16 2.72 48.03 -37.84
C GLN A 16 3.68 48.22 -36.65
N LEU A 17 4.25 49.43 -36.49
CA LEU A 17 5.12 49.75 -35.37
C LEU A 17 4.34 49.80 -34.04
N LEU A 18 3.09 50.29 -34.06
CA LEU A 18 2.20 50.28 -32.90
C LEU A 18 1.81 48.85 -32.51
N ASP A 19 1.38 48.03 -33.48
CA ASP A 19 1.02 46.62 -33.25
C ASP A 19 2.20 45.83 -32.67
N LEU A 20 3.42 46.05 -33.19
CA LEU A 20 4.64 45.43 -32.68
C LEU A 20 4.94 45.86 -31.24
N ARG A 21 4.75 47.14 -30.90
CA ARG A 21 4.93 47.62 -29.52
C ARG A 21 3.91 47.02 -28.57
N GLU A 22 2.65 46.95 -28.96
CA GLU A 22 1.58 46.35 -28.14
C GLU A 22 1.81 44.85 -27.93
N ALA A 23 2.20 44.12 -28.98
CA ALA A 23 2.58 42.72 -28.89
C ALA A 23 3.80 42.53 -27.97
N GLN A 24 4.80 43.42 -28.04
CA GLN A 24 5.98 43.37 -27.18
C GLN A 24 5.62 43.63 -25.70
N ILE A 25 4.74 44.58 -25.41
CA ILE A 25 4.26 44.85 -24.04
C ILE A 25 3.52 43.61 -23.50
N THR A 26 2.60 43.07 -24.29
CA THR A 26 1.80 41.89 -23.89
C THR A 26 2.69 40.66 -23.65
N ALA A 27 3.69 40.45 -24.50
CA ALA A 27 4.66 39.37 -24.35
C ALA A 27 5.54 39.57 -23.09
N ASN A 28 5.96 40.80 -22.81
CA ASN A 28 6.76 41.11 -21.63
C ASN A 28 5.96 40.90 -20.32
N ASP A 29 4.69 41.30 -20.30
CA ASP A 29 3.80 41.06 -19.16
C ASP A 29 3.54 39.57 -18.94
N ALA A 30 3.34 38.80 -20.02
CA ALA A 30 3.19 37.34 -19.94
C ALA A 30 4.46 36.68 -19.40
N LYS A 31 5.64 37.11 -19.88
CA LYS A 31 6.94 36.66 -19.39
C LYS A 31 7.09 36.95 -17.90
N LEU A 32 6.78 38.15 -17.45
CA LEU A 32 6.94 38.53 -16.03
C LEU A 32 6.00 37.75 -15.11
N ARG A 33 4.78 37.43 -15.56
CA ARG A 33 3.87 36.52 -14.83
C ARG A 33 4.40 35.09 -14.77
N ALA A 34 4.96 34.59 -15.87
CA ALA A 34 5.57 33.26 -15.92
C ALA A 34 6.78 33.16 -14.99
N GLU A 35 7.67 34.16 -15.00
CA GLU A 35 8.83 34.24 -14.10
C GLU A 35 8.42 34.25 -12.63
N LYS A 36 7.37 35.01 -12.27
CA LYS A 36 6.84 35.00 -10.91
C LYS A 36 6.31 33.62 -10.52
N ARG A 37 5.63 32.92 -11.43
CA ARG A 37 5.12 31.57 -11.17
C ARG A 37 6.25 30.55 -11.02
N ILE A 38 7.32 30.67 -11.81
CA ILE A 38 8.50 29.81 -11.70
C ILE A 38 9.14 29.97 -10.33
N LYS A 39 9.39 31.21 -9.87
CA LYS A 39 9.95 31.45 -8.53
C LYS A 39 9.10 30.86 -7.41
N GLN A 40 7.77 30.98 -7.49
CA GLN A 40 6.87 30.35 -6.52
C GLN A 40 6.99 28.82 -6.50
N LEU A 41 7.10 28.20 -7.68
CA LEU A 41 7.26 26.76 -7.80
C LEU A 41 8.63 26.30 -7.29
N GLU A 42 9.68 27.09 -7.50
CA GLU A 42 11.02 26.81 -6.95
C GLU A 42 11.02 26.86 -5.41
N GLU A 43 10.38 27.87 -4.81
CA GLU A 43 10.21 27.96 -3.36
C GLU A 43 9.39 26.78 -2.80
N GLU A 44 8.30 26.40 -3.46
CA GLU A 44 7.47 25.25 -3.08
C GLU A 44 8.23 23.92 -3.21
N LEU A 45 9.06 23.78 -4.24
CA LEU A 45 9.93 22.61 -4.43
C LEU A 45 10.99 22.51 -3.33
N ILE A 46 11.63 23.62 -2.95
CA ILE A 46 12.59 23.64 -1.84
C ILE A 46 11.89 23.27 -0.52
N TYR A 47 10.70 23.84 -0.26
CA TYR A 47 9.92 23.53 0.93
C TYR A 47 9.56 22.04 1.00
N THR A 48 9.00 21.48 -0.08
CA THR A 48 8.63 20.06 -0.13
C THR A 48 9.85 19.14 -0.02
N GLN A 49 10.98 19.49 -0.62
CA GLN A 49 12.22 18.72 -0.51
C GLN A 49 12.77 18.70 0.93
N SER A 50 12.73 19.83 1.63
CA SER A 50 13.14 19.90 3.04
C SER A 50 12.20 19.13 3.97
N ALA A 51 10.88 19.21 3.74
CA ALA A 51 9.90 18.41 4.48
C ALA A 51 10.11 16.90 4.26
N LEU A 52 10.40 16.48 3.03
CA LEU A 52 10.70 15.08 2.70
C LEU A 52 11.96 14.60 3.43
N THR A 53 13.02 15.42 3.42
CA THR A 53 14.28 15.09 4.09
C THR A 53 14.06 14.91 5.60
N ASN A 54 13.30 15.81 6.24
CA ASN A 54 12.96 15.70 7.66
C ASN A 54 12.09 14.47 7.98
N ALA A 55 11.16 14.12 7.09
CA ALA A 55 10.36 12.90 7.25
C ALA A 55 11.24 11.64 7.14
N GLN A 56 12.21 11.63 6.23
CA GLN A 56 13.16 10.52 6.07
C GLN A 56 14.06 10.34 7.30
N THR A 57 14.59 11.43 7.87
CA THR A 57 15.41 11.34 9.10
C THR A 57 14.56 10.84 10.27
N THR A 58 13.36 11.39 10.45
CA THR A 58 12.43 10.96 11.51
C THR A 58 12.06 9.48 11.37
N PHE A 59 11.82 9.01 10.14
CA PHE A 59 11.52 7.60 9.87
C PHE A 59 12.71 6.69 10.19
N SER A 60 13.93 7.09 9.83
CA SER A 60 15.15 6.34 10.14
C SER A 60 15.32 6.16 11.65
N ASP A 61 15.11 7.23 12.43
CA ASP A 61 15.22 7.19 13.89
C ASP A 61 14.15 6.29 14.52
N HIS A 62 12.89 6.40 14.07
CA HIS A 62 11.81 5.55 14.54
C HIS A 62 12.03 4.08 14.19
N ASN A 63 12.61 3.79 13.02
CA ASN A 63 12.92 2.43 12.62
C ASN A 63 14.02 1.83 13.49
N SER A 64 15.05 2.61 13.87
CA SER A 64 16.07 2.16 14.83
C SER A 64 15.46 1.80 16.19
N LEU A 65 14.60 2.67 16.73
CA LEU A 65 13.90 2.40 18.00
C LEU A 65 13.00 1.17 17.93
N LEU A 66 12.32 0.95 16.80
CA LEU A 66 11.47 -0.22 16.58
C LEU A 66 12.28 -1.51 16.60
N GLU A 67 13.45 -1.53 15.97
CA GLU A 67 14.33 -2.70 15.98
C GLU A 67 14.91 -2.98 17.38
N GLU A 68 15.26 -1.94 18.15
CA GLU A 68 15.66 -2.08 19.55
C GLU A 68 14.54 -2.69 20.41
N LEU A 69 13.31 -2.18 20.29
CA LEU A 69 12.14 -2.73 20.99
C LEU A 69 11.84 -4.18 20.61
N LYS A 70 12.01 -4.56 19.33
CA LYS A 70 11.86 -5.97 18.91
C LYS A 70 12.91 -6.86 19.58
N GLN A 71 14.15 -6.40 19.64
CA GLN A 71 15.23 -7.15 20.27
C GLN A 71 15.01 -7.30 21.78
N GLU A 72 14.56 -6.24 22.46
CA GLU A 72 14.19 -6.28 23.88
C GLU A 72 13.01 -7.22 24.12
N ASN A 73 11.95 -7.15 23.30
CA ASN A 73 10.79 -8.04 23.43
C ASN A 73 11.19 -9.51 23.28
N LYS A 74 12.09 -9.81 22.34
CA LYS A 74 12.66 -11.16 22.18
C LYS A 74 13.40 -11.60 23.44
N LEU A 75 14.29 -10.76 23.96
CA LEU A 75 15.03 -11.05 25.20
C LEU A 75 14.10 -11.31 26.39
N LEU A 76 13.03 -10.51 26.52
CA LEU A 76 12.04 -10.68 27.59
C LEU A 76 11.26 -11.98 27.46
N ARG A 77 10.88 -12.38 26.24
CA ARG A 77 10.25 -13.67 25.98
C ARG A 77 11.16 -14.84 26.33
N ASP A 78 12.44 -14.76 25.96
CA ASP A 78 13.43 -15.79 26.29
C ASP A 78 13.63 -15.90 27.81
N LYS A 79 13.72 -14.75 28.51
CA LYS A 79 13.78 -14.72 29.99
C LYS A 79 12.54 -15.34 30.62
N LEU A 80 11.35 -14.97 30.15
CA LEU A 80 10.09 -15.50 30.66
C LEU A 80 10.04 -17.02 30.51
N PHE A 81 10.36 -17.53 29.32
CA PHE A 81 10.43 -18.97 29.04
C PHE A 81 11.40 -19.71 29.97
N ASN A 82 12.59 -19.14 30.20
CA ASN A 82 13.58 -19.73 31.11
C ASN A 82 13.09 -19.73 32.57
N THR A 83 12.48 -18.63 33.03
CA THR A 83 11.91 -18.56 34.37
C THR A 83 10.75 -19.53 34.57
N GLU A 84 9.89 -19.66 33.56
CA GLU A 84 8.77 -20.61 33.57
C GLU A 84 9.26 -22.05 33.61
N SER A 85 10.24 -22.41 32.78
CA SER A 85 10.86 -23.75 32.79
C SER A 85 11.50 -24.06 34.15
N SER A 86 12.24 -23.11 34.73
CA SER A 86 12.84 -23.29 36.06
C SER A 86 11.76 -23.46 37.13
N PHE A 87 10.68 -22.68 37.08
CA PHE A 87 9.58 -22.78 38.03
C PHE A 87 8.84 -24.11 37.91
N GLN A 88 8.58 -24.58 36.70
CA GLN A 88 7.96 -25.88 36.45
C GLN A 88 8.82 -27.02 36.99
N LEU A 89 10.14 -26.97 36.78
CA LEU A 89 11.08 -27.96 37.32
C LEU A 89 11.11 -27.96 38.85
N GLN A 90 11.22 -26.79 39.48
CA GLN A 90 11.20 -26.65 40.93
C GLN A 90 9.88 -27.16 41.53
N SER A 91 8.75 -26.79 40.93
CA SER A 91 7.43 -27.26 41.35
C SER A 91 7.29 -28.77 41.21
N SER A 92 7.81 -29.36 40.13
CA SER A 92 7.82 -30.81 39.93
C SER A 92 8.67 -31.51 40.99
N THR A 93 9.86 -30.98 41.28
CA THR A 93 10.76 -31.49 42.30
C THR A 93 10.13 -31.44 43.69
N LEU A 94 9.50 -30.31 44.03
CA LEU A 94 8.79 -30.14 45.31
C LEU A 94 7.64 -31.14 45.45
N ARG A 95 6.83 -31.33 44.41
CA ARG A 95 5.76 -32.35 44.42
C ARG A 95 6.33 -33.75 44.67
N ALA A 96 7.44 -34.10 44.03
CA ALA A 96 8.09 -35.40 44.22
C ALA A 96 8.58 -35.60 45.67
N GLU A 97 9.22 -34.59 46.28
CA GLU A 97 9.65 -34.67 47.68
C GLU A 97 8.48 -34.71 48.67
N CYS A 98 7.37 -34.01 48.39
CA CYS A 98 6.14 -34.12 49.18
C CYS A 98 5.58 -35.55 49.13
N TYR A 99 5.47 -36.16 47.95
CA TYR A 99 5.03 -37.55 47.82
C TYR A 99 5.95 -38.52 48.58
N ARG A 100 7.26 -38.35 48.47
CA ARG A 100 8.25 -39.17 49.18
C ARG A 100 8.20 -39.00 50.70
N SER A 101 7.94 -37.78 51.18
CA SER A 101 7.81 -37.51 52.61
C SER A 101 6.51 -38.09 53.17
N SER A 102 5.42 -37.97 52.41
CA SER A 102 4.13 -38.56 52.77
C SER A 102 4.22 -40.08 52.82
N SER A 103 4.85 -40.73 51.84
CA SER A 103 5.03 -42.19 51.85
C SER A 103 5.88 -42.66 53.03
N ARG A 104 6.95 -41.94 53.38
CA ARG A 104 7.76 -42.23 54.57
C ARG A 104 6.96 -42.09 55.86
N GLN A 105 6.04 -41.13 55.93
CA GLN A 105 5.19 -40.94 57.08
C GLN A 105 4.15 -42.06 57.21
N ASP A 106 3.58 -42.52 56.09
CA ASP A 106 2.70 -43.69 56.05
C ASP A 106 3.45 -44.96 56.50
N ASP A 107 4.65 -45.20 55.97
CA ASP A 107 5.52 -46.32 56.38
C ASP A 107 5.84 -46.28 57.90
N PHE A 108 6.13 -45.09 58.44
CA PHE A 108 6.40 -44.88 59.85
C PHE A 108 5.16 -45.14 60.72
N CYS A 109 3.99 -44.66 60.29
CA CYS A 109 2.71 -44.94 60.93
C CYS A 109 2.41 -46.45 60.92
N GLN A 110 2.61 -47.15 59.80
CA GLN A 110 2.48 -48.61 59.74
C GLN A 110 3.44 -49.30 60.73
N THR A 111 4.68 -48.83 60.82
CA THR A 111 5.73 -49.44 61.66
C THR A 111 5.51 -49.20 63.16
N ILE A 112 4.84 -48.11 63.56
CA ILE A 112 4.59 -47.78 64.97
C ILE A 112 3.21 -48.22 65.45
N ILE A 113 2.20 -48.21 64.59
CA ILE A 113 0.83 -48.58 64.96
C ILE A 113 0.70 -50.11 65.13
N ILE A 114 1.45 -50.92 64.37
CA ILE A 114 1.42 -52.39 64.51
C ILE A 114 1.99 -52.88 65.86
N PRO A 115 3.10 -52.32 66.42
CA PRO A 115 3.58 -52.68 67.75
C PRO A 115 2.73 -52.11 68.92
N LEU A 116 2.04 -50.98 68.75
CA LEU A 116 1.24 -50.38 69.83
C LEU A 116 -0.09 -51.13 70.09
N GLN A 117 -0.66 -51.80 69.09
CA GLN A 117 -1.86 -52.64 69.30
C GLN A 117 -1.58 -53.92 70.11
N HIS A 118 -0.31 -54.31 70.29
CA HIS A 118 0.08 -55.49 71.07
C HIS A 118 0.45 -55.21 72.54
N LYS A 119 0.39 -53.95 72.99
CA LYS A 119 0.60 -53.60 74.39
C LYS A 119 -0.62 -52.84 74.89
N SER A 120 -1.67 -53.59 75.21
CA SER A 120 -2.81 -53.08 75.95
C SER A 120 -2.31 -52.45 77.25
N ILE A 121 -2.40 -51.13 77.32
CA ILE A 121 -2.31 -50.41 78.58
C ILE A 121 -3.55 -50.84 79.36
N GLN A 122 -3.36 -51.75 80.33
CA GLN A 122 -4.35 -52.03 81.36
C GLN A 122 -4.54 -50.74 82.16
N THR A 123 -5.60 -50.00 81.85
CA THR A 123 -6.12 -48.98 82.76
C THR A 123 -6.89 -49.71 83.85
N ASN A 124 -6.23 -49.93 84.99
CA ASN A 124 -6.93 -50.29 86.22
C ASN A 124 -7.88 -49.15 86.56
N ASN A 125 -9.17 -49.47 86.55
CA ASN A 125 -10.24 -48.60 87.03
C ASN A 125 -10.17 -48.56 88.56
N ASP A 126 -9.57 -47.50 89.10
CA ASP A 126 -9.79 -47.09 90.48
C ASP A 126 -10.81 -45.93 90.48
N PRO A 127 -11.99 -46.08 91.10
CA PRO A 127 -13.09 -45.11 90.98
C PRO A 127 -13.01 -43.94 91.97
N ASN A 128 -11.86 -43.66 92.57
CA ASN A 128 -11.68 -42.54 93.49
C ASN A 128 -10.45 -41.71 93.14
N CYS A 129 -10.60 -40.82 92.15
CA CYS A 129 -9.69 -39.71 91.99
C CYS A 129 -10.50 -38.47 91.65
N GLU A 130 -10.67 -37.58 92.62
CA GLU A 130 -11.13 -36.21 92.38
C GLU A 130 -10.05 -35.50 91.54
N LEU A 131 -10.15 -35.63 90.22
CA LEU A 131 -9.34 -34.91 89.25
C LEU A 131 -10.15 -33.76 88.66
N ASN A 132 -10.62 -32.88 89.54
CA ASN A 132 -11.21 -31.59 89.16
C ASN A 132 -10.14 -30.50 89.27
N GLN A 133 -9.07 -30.61 88.49
CA GLN A 133 -8.21 -29.47 88.13
C GLN A 133 -7.27 -29.87 87.00
N ILE A 134 -7.45 -29.23 85.84
CA ILE A 134 -6.48 -29.28 84.73
C ILE A 134 -5.17 -28.70 85.28
N PRO A 135 -4.04 -29.42 85.22
CA PRO A 135 -2.74 -28.92 85.66
C PRO A 135 -2.42 -27.57 85.00
N ALA A 136 -1.93 -26.59 85.78
CA ALA A 136 -1.70 -25.22 85.30
C ALA A 136 -0.82 -25.12 84.04
N PHE A 137 0.07 -26.10 83.81
CA PHE A 137 0.89 -26.17 82.60
C PHE A 137 0.06 -26.49 81.33
N LEU A 138 -0.93 -27.39 81.44
CA LEU A 138 -1.85 -27.72 80.34
C LEU A 138 -2.77 -26.55 80.01
N MET A 139 -3.11 -25.71 81.00
CA MET A 139 -3.97 -24.55 80.76
C MET A 139 -3.27 -23.45 79.96
N ASN A 140 -1.97 -23.25 80.20
CA ASN A 140 -1.13 -22.34 79.40
C ASN A 140 -0.94 -22.84 77.95
N ASP A 141 -0.80 -24.16 77.76
CA ASP A 141 -0.70 -24.76 76.42
C ASP A 141 -2.01 -24.64 75.64
N ILE A 142 -3.16 -24.84 76.32
CA ILE A 142 -4.50 -24.63 75.73
C ILE A 142 -4.69 -23.16 75.33
N GLU A 143 -4.27 -22.21 76.15
CA GLU A 143 -4.35 -20.78 75.84
C GLU A 143 -3.47 -20.40 74.63
N ASN A 144 -2.23 -20.90 74.59
CA ASN A 144 -1.32 -20.69 73.46
C ASN A 144 -1.84 -21.30 72.14
N LEU A 145 -2.42 -22.50 72.20
CA LEU A 145 -3.07 -23.13 71.05
C LEU A 145 -4.31 -22.34 70.60
N THR A 146 -5.10 -21.83 71.55
CA THR A 146 -6.29 -21.02 71.26
C THR A 146 -5.89 -19.71 70.58
N ASN A 147 -4.82 -19.06 71.03
CA ASN A 147 -4.29 -17.84 70.41
C ASN A 147 -3.70 -18.12 69.02
N SER A 148 -2.98 -19.23 68.85
CA SER A 148 -2.46 -19.67 67.54
C SER A 148 -3.59 -19.97 66.56
N LEU A 149 -4.68 -20.59 67.03
CA LEU A 149 -5.86 -20.87 66.20
C LEU A 149 -6.57 -19.58 65.78
N LYS A 150 -6.72 -18.61 66.69
CA LYS A 150 -7.29 -17.29 66.37
C LYS A 150 -6.44 -16.56 65.32
N GLN A 151 -5.12 -16.60 65.47
CA GLN A 151 -4.20 -16.01 64.51
C GLN A 151 -4.29 -16.71 63.15
N ALA A 152 -4.33 -18.05 63.12
CA ALA A 152 -4.49 -18.82 61.90
C ALA A 152 -5.80 -18.49 61.17
N ASN A 153 -6.92 -18.41 61.88
CA ASN A 153 -8.22 -18.03 61.30
C ASN A 153 -8.19 -16.61 60.72
N TYR A 154 -7.57 -15.65 61.41
CA TYR A 154 -7.40 -14.29 60.89
C TYR A 154 -6.59 -14.28 59.59
N THR A 155 -5.47 -15.02 59.54
CA THR A 155 -4.67 -15.13 58.30
C THR A 155 -5.43 -15.86 57.19
N HIS A 156 -6.27 -16.84 57.52
CA HIS A 156 -7.10 -17.54 56.55
C HIS A 156 -8.12 -16.61 55.89
N ASP A 157 -8.79 -15.77 56.67
CA ASP A 157 -9.77 -14.80 56.15
C ASP A 157 -9.09 -13.75 55.24
N GLN A 158 -7.90 -13.28 55.61
CA GLN A 158 -7.10 -12.38 54.77
C GLN A 158 -6.69 -13.03 53.44
N LEU A 159 -6.23 -14.29 53.48
CA LEU A 159 -5.87 -15.03 52.28
C LEU A 159 -7.07 -15.24 51.37
N LYS A 160 -8.23 -15.59 51.96
CA LYS A 160 -9.48 -15.76 51.22
C LYS A 160 -9.88 -14.46 50.49
N GLN A 161 -9.81 -13.32 51.17
CA GLN A 161 -10.11 -12.02 50.55
C GLN A 161 -9.11 -11.66 49.45
N THR A 162 -7.83 -11.99 49.64
CA THR A 162 -6.79 -11.75 48.64
C THR A 162 -6.99 -12.61 47.39
N ILE A 163 -7.36 -13.88 47.55
CA ILE A 163 -7.67 -14.79 46.44
C ILE A 163 -8.89 -14.27 45.66
N GLU A 164 -9.93 -13.81 46.34
CA GLU A 164 -11.11 -13.24 45.70
C GLU A 164 -10.78 -11.97 44.88
N GLN A 165 -9.95 -11.08 45.43
CA GLN A 165 -9.48 -9.90 44.70
C GLN A 165 -8.63 -10.25 43.48
N LEU A 166 -7.78 -11.28 43.59
CA LEU A 166 -6.97 -11.75 42.47
C LEU A 166 -7.84 -12.36 41.37
N ASN A 167 -8.84 -13.18 41.73
CA ASN A 167 -9.78 -13.74 40.76
C ASN A 167 -10.52 -12.65 40.00
N ASN A 168 -11.06 -11.63 40.70
CA ASN A 168 -11.72 -10.51 40.05
C ASN A 168 -10.80 -9.75 39.07
N LYS A 169 -9.51 -9.62 39.41
CA LYS A 169 -8.52 -9.01 38.51
C LYS A 169 -8.24 -9.89 37.29
N VAL A 170 -8.12 -11.20 37.48
CA VAL A 170 -7.95 -12.17 36.39
C VAL A 170 -9.14 -12.09 35.44
N ASP A 171 -10.36 -12.15 35.96
CA ASP A 171 -11.59 -12.04 35.15
C ASP A 171 -11.63 -10.73 34.36
N THR A 172 -11.22 -9.63 34.97
CA THR A 172 -11.16 -8.32 34.27
C THR A 172 -10.16 -8.34 33.13
N ILE A 173 -8.97 -8.93 33.35
CA ILE A 173 -7.92 -9.03 32.34
C ILE A 173 -8.36 -9.97 31.20
N GLU A 174 -8.97 -11.10 31.51
CA GLU A 174 -9.47 -12.04 30.50
C GLU A 174 -10.54 -11.42 29.62
N ASN A 175 -11.48 -10.68 30.21
CA ASN A 175 -12.51 -9.96 29.47
C ASN A 175 -11.90 -8.87 28.56
N GLN A 176 -10.94 -8.10 29.07
CA GLN A 176 -10.26 -7.08 28.28
C GLN A 176 -9.48 -7.71 27.12
N LEU A 177 -8.75 -8.80 27.37
CA LEU A 177 -7.99 -9.49 26.35
C LEU A 177 -8.91 -10.07 25.26
N SER A 178 -10.05 -10.66 25.65
CA SER A 178 -11.05 -11.16 24.72
C SER A 178 -11.58 -10.06 23.80
N PHE A 179 -11.86 -8.89 24.36
CA PHE A 179 -12.29 -7.71 23.60
C PHE A 179 -11.21 -7.20 22.65
N ASP A 180 -9.95 -7.10 23.10
CA ASP A 180 -8.84 -6.63 22.28
C ASP A 180 -8.52 -7.60 21.13
N VAL A 181 -8.56 -8.90 21.40
CA VAL A 181 -8.41 -9.94 20.37
C VAL A 181 -9.54 -9.84 19.34
N PHE A 182 -10.78 -9.63 19.77
CA PHE A 182 -11.91 -9.44 18.86
C PHE A 182 -11.71 -8.22 17.95
N ASN A 183 -11.31 -7.07 18.52
CA ASN A 183 -11.06 -5.85 17.75
C ASN A 183 -9.91 -6.02 16.75
N ALA A 184 -8.82 -6.67 17.17
CA ALA A 184 -7.70 -6.98 16.29
C ALA A 184 -8.14 -7.87 15.12
N GLN A 185 -8.94 -8.91 15.38
CA GLN A 185 -9.49 -9.78 14.33
C GLN A 185 -10.36 -9.03 13.33
N GLN A 186 -11.21 -8.10 13.79
CA GLN A 186 -12.04 -7.30 12.88
C GLN A 186 -11.21 -6.34 12.03
N THR A 187 -10.17 -5.74 12.62
CA THR A 187 -9.24 -4.86 11.91
C THR A 187 -8.48 -5.63 10.83
N ILE A 188 -7.97 -6.82 11.15
CA ILE A 188 -7.29 -7.71 10.20
C ILE A 188 -8.22 -8.09 9.04
N LYS A 189 -9.49 -8.43 9.33
CA LYS A 189 -10.48 -8.74 8.28
C LYS A 189 -10.70 -7.55 7.34
N LYS A 190 -10.84 -6.34 7.89
CA LYS A 190 -11.01 -5.11 7.09
C LYS A 190 -9.81 -4.86 6.18
N LEU A 191 -8.60 -4.87 6.74
CA LEU A 191 -7.35 -4.66 5.98
C LEU A 191 -7.15 -5.74 4.91
N THR A 192 -7.51 -6.99 5.21
CA THR A 192 -7.44 -8.10 4.24
C THR A 192 -8.36 -7.85 3.05
N GLN A 193 -9.58 -7.34 3.29
CA GLN A 193 -10.52 -7.03 2.21
C GLN A 193 -10.07 -5.82 1.38
N GLU A 194 -9.51 -4.81 2.03
CA GLU A 194 -8.95 -3.64 1.36
C GLU A 194 -7.77 -4.02 0.46
N ASN A 195 -6.83 -4.82 0.97
CA ASN A 195 -5.70 -5.33 0.19
C ASN A 195 -6.13 -6.13 -1.04
N LYS A 196 -7.19 -6.95 -0.93
CA LYS A 196 -7.75 -7.67 -2.07
C LYS A 196 -8.29 -6.71 -3.14
N SER A 197 -9.00 -5.66 -2.71
CA SER A 197 -9.53 -4.65 -3.63
C SER A 197 -8.43 -3.88 -4.35
N LEU A 198 -7.40 -3.45 -3.59
CA LEU A 198 -6.23 -2.75 -4.14
C LEU A 198 -5.43 -3.62 -5.11
N LEU A 199 -5.30 -4.92 -4.84
CA LEU A 199 -4.63 -5.85 -5.74
C LEU A 199 -5.37 -5.98 -7.09
N ILE A 200 -6.70 -6.00 -7.06
CA ILE A 200 -7.51 -6.02 -8.29
C ILE A 200 -7.31 -4.73 -9.08
N GLU A 201 -7.30 -3.58 -8.42
CA GLU A 201 -7.09 -2.28 -9.06
C GLU A 201 -5.69 -2.14 -9.65
N LEU A 202 -4.67 -2.62 -8.93
CA LEU A 202 -3.29 -2.67 -9.42
C LEU A 202 -3.17 -3.51 -10.70
N ASN A 203 -3.76 -4.70 -10.70
CA ASN A 203 -3.74 -5.57 -11.88
C ASN A 203 -4.42 -4.91 -13.09
N LYS A 204 -5.59 -4.29 -12.90
CA LYS A 204 -6.26 -3.54 -13.98
C LYS A 204 -5.42 -2.39 -14.51
N SER A 205 -4.70 -1.68 -13.62
CA SER A 205 -3.79 -0.61 -14.03
C SER A 205 -2.60 -1.13 -14.83
N GLN A 206 -2.03 -2.28 -14.42
CA GLN A 206 -0.95 -2.95 -15.14
C GLN A 206 -1.37 -3.43 -16.51
N GLU A 207 -2.54 -4.05 -16.64
CA GLU A 207 -3.12 -4.46 -17.92
C GLU A 207 -3.26 -3.27 -18.87
N LYS A 208 -3.82 -2.16 -18.39
CA LYS A 208 -3.97 -0.93 -19.18
C LYS A 208 -2.62 -0.33 -19.59
N CYS A 209 -1.62 -0.38 -18.73
CA CYS A 209 -0.26 0.06 -19.07
C CYS A 209 0.35 -0.82 -20.16
N HIS A 210 0.14 -2.14 -20.10
CA HIS A 210 0.59 -3.06 -21.12
C HIS A 210 -0.08 -2.78 -22.48
N GLU A 211 -1.40 -2.58 -22.50
CA GLU A 211 -2.13 -2.18 -23.71
C GLU A 211 -1.58 -0.89 -24.33
N LEU A 212 -1.35 0.14 -23.50
CA LEU A 212 -0.78 1.40 -23.94
C LEU A 212 0.64 1.25 -24.51
N ASN A 213 1.47 0.40 -23.91
CA ASN A 213 2.82 0.11 -24.41
C ASN A 213 2.77 -0.57 -25.79
N ILE A 214 1.82 -1.48 -26.00
CA ILE A 214 1.61 -2.11 -27.31
C ILE A 214 1.23 -1.03 -28.34
N ILE A 215 0.26 -0.17 -28.02
CA ILE A 215 -0.17 0.92 -28.90
C ILE A 215 0.98 1.89 -29.19
N GLU A 216 1.77 2.24 -28.17
CA GLU A 216 2.94 3.12 -28.34
C GLU A 216 3.96 2.51 -29.30
N SER A 217 4.27 1.21 -29.14
CA SER A 217 5.20 0.51 -30.02
C SER A 217 4.73 0.51 -31.47
N GLU A 218 3.43 0.31 -31.69
CA GLU A 218 2.82 0.35 -33.02
C GLU A 218 2.88 1.75 -33.64
N LEU A 219 2.56 2.80 -32.87
CA LEU A 219 2.68 4.18 -33.34
C LEU A 219 4.13 4.55 -33.68
N ARG A 220 5.11 4.10 -32.89
CA ARG A 220 6.54 4.27 -33.19
C ARG A 220 6.91 3.60 -34.51
N ASN A 221 6.45 2.37 -34.74
CA ASN A 221 6.66 1.65 -36.00
C ASN A 221 6.06 2.41 -37.20
N GLN A 222 4.84 2.92 -37.06
CA GLN A 222 4.18 3.70 -38.10
C GLN A 222 4.93 4.99 -38.42
N ILE A 223 5.41 5.70 -37.39
CA ILE A 223 6.25 6.90 -37.56
C ILE A 223 7.52 6.56 -38.35
N ASP A 224 8.19 5.45 -38.03
CA ASP A 224 9.41 5.03 -38.73
C ASP A 224 9.16 4.63 -40.18
N VAL A 225 8.02 4.03 -40.49
CA VAL A 225 7.59 3.77 -41.88
C VAL A 225 7.36 5.08 -42.62
N ILE A 226 6.66 6.04 -42.01
CA ILE A 226 6.39 7.35 -42.60
C ILE A 226 7.69 8.13 -42.85
N LYS A 227 8.61 8.14 -41.88
CA LYS A 227 9.94 8.77 -42.02
C LYS A 227 10.72 8.16 -43.18
N ARG A 228 10.83 6.84 -43.27
CA ARG A 228 11.51 6.17 -44.38
C ARG A 228 10.87 6.49 -45.72
N ARG A 229 9.53 6.57 -45.80
CA ARG A 229 8.81 6.95 -47.01
C ARG A 229 9.08 8.41 -47.40
N SER A 230 9.06 9.33 -46.43
CA SER A 230 9.28 10.75 -46.68
C SER A 230 10.73 11.04 -47.10
N GLU A 231 11.71 10.36 -46.51
CA GLU A 231 13.11 10.42 -46.93
C GLU A 231 13.30 9.94 -48.37
N LYS A 232 12.71 8.80 -48.75
CA LYS A 232 12.73 8.30 -50.13
C LYS A 232 12.12 9.30 -51.11
N LEU A 233 10.96 9.87 -50.77
CA LEU A 233 10.29 10.87 -51.60
C LEU A 233 11.13 12.15 -51.73
N ASN A 234 11.72 12.62 -50.62
CA ASN A 234 12.59 13.80 -50.63
C ASN A 234 13.85 13.56 -51.48
N HIS A 235 14.48 12.40 -51.35
CA HIS A 235 15.63 12.01 -52.17
C HIS A 235 15.26 11.96 -53.67
N GLU A 236 14.11 11.38 -54.01
CA GLU A 236 13.59 11.33 -55.37
C GLU A 236 13.36 12.74 -55.95
N LEU A 237 12.68 13.60 -55.19
CA LEU A 237 12.41 14.99 -55.60
C LEU A 237 13.71 15.76 -55.82
N ARG A 238 14.68 15.65 -54.91
CA ARG A 238 16.02 16.25 -55.07
C ARG A 238 16.72 15.75 -56.33
N ARG A 239 16.63 14.45 -56.61
CA ARG A 239 17.22 13.85 -57.82
C ARG A 239 16.57 14.38 -59.09
N GLN A 240 15.24 14.46 -59.12
CA GLN A 240 14.48 14.99 -60.26
C GLN A 240 14.80 16.47 -60.51
N LEU A 241 14.81 17.28 -59.46
CA LEU A 241 15.19 18.71 -59.55
C LEU A 241 16.62 18.88 -60.05
N SER A 242 17.57 18.09 -59.54
CA SER A 242 18.97 18.15 -59.97
C SER A 242 19.13 17.79 -61.45
N ARG A 243 18.40 16.77 -61.94
CA ARG A 243 18.36 16.41 -63.36
C ARG A 243 17.75 17.52 -64.22
N PHE A 244 16.65 18.11 -63.76
CA PHE A 244 16.00 19.22 -64.45
C PHE A 244 16.92 20.43 -64.60
N ILE A 245 17.58 20.85 -63.52
CA ILE A 245 18.55 21.96 -63.54
C ILE A 245 19.72 21.65 -64.50
N ARG A 246 20.28 20.45 -64.43
CA ARG A 246 21.39 20.02 -65.30
C ARG A 246 21.00 20.06 -66.78
N ASN A 247 19.86 19.51 -67.13
CA ASN A 247 19.43 19.47 -68.53
C ASN A 247 19.03 20.85 -69.06
N HIS A 248 18.48 21.72 -68.20
CA HIS A 248 18.23 23.12 -68.53
C HIS A 248 19.53 23.88 -68.86
N HIS A 249 20.63 23.58 -68.16
CA HIS A 249 21.94 24.17 -68.48
C HIS A 249 22.54 23.63 -69.79
N ASN A 250 22.17 22.42 -70.20
CA ASN A 250 22.66 21.79 -71.42
C ASN A 250 21.82 22.13 -72.68
N GLY A 251 20.85 23.04 -72.59
CA GLY A 251 20.02 23.48 -73.73
C GLY A 251 18.88 22.52 -74.13
N ASP A 252 18.70 21.41 -73.40
CA ASP A 252 17.71 20.35 -73.67
C ASP A 252 16.44 20.55 -72.81
N ILE A 253 15.84 21.75 -72.92
CA ILE A 253 14.74 22.21 -72.06
C ILE A 253 13.44 21.47 -72.41
N ASP A 254 13.14 21.28 -73.69
CA ASP A 254 11.89 20.66 -74.16
C ASP A 254 11.81 19.16 -73.85
N THR A 255 12.94 18.46 -73.96
CA THR A 255 13.14 17.05 -73.55
C THR A 255 12.97 16.86 -72.05
N SER A 256 13.42 17.83 -71.25
CA SER A 256 13.30 17.82 -69.78
C SER A 256 11.88 18.08 -69.29
N ILE A 257 11.17 19.00 -69.93
CA ILE A 257 9.75 19.29 -69.65
C ILE A 257 8.88 18.09 -70.05
N GLN A 258 9.18 17.42 -71.18
CA GLN A 258 8.50 16.18 -71.56
C GLN A 258 8.75 15.02 -70.59
N GLN A 259 9.98 14.86 -70.07
CA GLN A 259 10.29 13.82 -69.09
C GLN A 259 9.60 14.05 -67.73
N LEU A 260 9.50 15.30 -67.25
CA LEU A 260 8.73 15.62 -66.04
C LEU A 260 7.24 15.29 -66.20
N ARG A 261 6.65 15.61 -67.37
CA ARG A 261 5.26 15.26 -67.67
C ARG A 261 5.04 13.74 -67.77
N LYS A 262 5.97 13.01 -68.38
CA LYS A 262 5.91 11.53 -68.46
C LYS A 262 6.04 10.87 -67.07
N ASN A 263 6.96 11.36 -66.24
CA ASN A 263 7.14 10.84 -64.88
C ASN A 263 5.97 11.18 -63.96
N SER A 264 5.31 12.33 -64.15
CA SER A 264 4.08 12.70 -63.43
C SER A 264 2.88 11.83 -63.79
N LEU A 265 2.81 11.30 -65.02
CA LEU A 265 1.72 10.43 -65.48
C LEU A 265 1.92 8.96 -65.09
N HIS A 266 3.17 8.50 -64.97
CA HIS A 266 3.48 7.11 -64.62
C HIS A 266 3.76 6.86 -63.12
N SER A 267 3.88 7.91 -62.29
CA SER A 267 4.08 7.75 -60.83
C SER A 267 2.82 7.40 -60.04
N SER A 268 1.65 7.35 -60.69
CA SER A 268 0.38 6.97 -60.05
C SER A 268 0.15 5.45 -60.00
N SER A 269 1.02 4.62 -60.58
CA SER A 269 0.74 3.19 -60.75
C SER A 269 2.01 2.33 -60.89
N SER A 270 2.87 2.30 -59.87
CA SER A 270 3.86 1.22 -59.70
C SER A 270 3.84 0.63 -58.28
N SER A 271 3.02 -0.41 -58.15
CA SER A 271 3.23 -1.65 -57.40
C SER A 271 3.57 -1.59 -55.90
N LEU A 272 2.49 -1.69 -55.11
CA LEU A 272 2.43 -2.44 -53.85
C LEU A 272 2.59 -3.95 -54.12
N THR A 273 3.79 -4.40 -54.52
CA THR A 273 4.14 -5.83 -54.51
C THR A 273 5.46 -6.02 -53.79
N SER A 274 5.45 -5.84 -52.47
CA SER A 274 6.45 -6.45 -51.61
C SER A 274 6.05 -7.92 -51.41
N SER A 275 6.68 -8.77 -52.20
CA SER A 275 6.64 -10.21 -52.13
C SER A 275 6.97 -10.70 -50.71
N ASN A 276 6.00 -11.32 -50.04
CA ASN A 276 6.30 -12.34 -49.05
C ASN A 276 6.87 -13.56 -49.80
N ILE A 277 8.19 -13.64 -49.91
CA ILE A 277 8.89 -14.90 -50.23
C ILE A 277 9.73 -15.22 -49.00
N ILE A 278 9.14 -16.04 -48.13
CA ILE A 278 9.88 -16.82 -47.14
C ILE A 278 10.20 -18.15 -47.82
N LEU A 279 11.49 -18.39 -48.11
CA LEU A 279 12.05 -19.69 -48.51
C LEU A 279 13.56 -19.62 -48.23
N GLY A 280 14.22 -20.44 -47.41
CA GLY A 280 13.82 -21.55 -46.54
C GLY A 280 15.06 -22.26 -45.97
N THR A 281 14.82 -23.26 -45.11
CA THR A 281 15.69 -24.42 -44.71
C THR A 281 16.86 -24.17 -43.75
N SER A 282 17.20 -24.98 -42.73
CA SER A 282 16.66 -26.21 -42.13
C SER A 282 17.58 -26.65 -40.97
N THR A 283 17.06 -27.20 -39.85
CA THR A 283 17.52 -28.47 -39.23
C THR A 283 16.57 -28.94 -38.09
N SER A 284 15.99 -30.14 -38.30
CA SER A 284 15.73 -31.26 -37.35
C SER A 284 14.98 -31.03 -36.03
N ASP A 285 14.08 -31.88 -35.50
CA ASP A 285 13.43 -33.16 -35.79
C ASP A 285 12.12 -33.10 -34.97
N GLY A 286 10.96 -33.59 -35.42
CA GLY A 286 10.55 -34.97 -35.22
C GLY A 286 9.39 -35.09 -34.20
N ILE A 287 8.38 -35.87 -34.60
CA ILE A 287 7.32 -36.50 -33.79
C ILE A 287 5.94 -35.81 -33.75
N SER A 288 5.10 -36.37 -34.62
CA SER A 288 3.64 -36.49 -34.69
C SER A 288 2.84 -36.61 -33.38
N ASN A 289 1.61 -36.08 -33.37
CA ASN A 289 0.40 -36.90 -33.33
C ASN A 289 -0.90 -36.08 -33.48
N GLU A 290 -1.80 -36.59 -34.31
CA GLU A 290 -3.22 -36.26 -34.40
C GLU A 290 -3.95 -36.66 -33.10
N MET A 291 -4.99 -35.90 -32.72
CA MET A 291 -6.33 -36.46 -32.41
C MET A 291 -7.35 -35.37 -32.03
N MET A 292 -8.40 -35.29 -32.86
CA MET A 292 -9.82 -35.21 -32.53
C MET A 292 -10.43 -34.10 -31.63
N ASN A 293 -11.29 -33.34 -32.31
CA ASN A 293 -12.73 -33.14 -32.07
C ASN A 293 -13.28 -32.10 -31.06
N ASP A 294 -14.18 -31.33 -31.67
CA ASP A 294 -15.57 -31.05 -31.28
C ASP A 294 -15.92 -29.76 -30.52
N SER A 295 -16.75 -28.98 -31.23
CA SER A 295 -18.01 -28.38 -30.75
C SER A 295 -17.92 -27.08 -29.94
N MET A 296 -18.24 -25.95 -30.59
CA MET A 296 -19.64 -25.50 -30.62
C MET A 296 -19.80 -24.26 -31.53
N MET A 297 -20.66 -24.43 -32.54
CA MET A 297 -21.34 -23.38 -33.26
C MET A 297 -22.36 -22.69 -32.33
N MET A 298 -22.46 -21.37 -32.38
CA MET A 298 -23.74 -20.67 -32.30
C MET A 298 -23.71 -19.39 -33.11
N ASN A 299 -24.76 -19.26 -33.93
CA ASN A 299 -24.95 -18.37 -35.06
C ASN A 299 -25.47 -16.96 -34.68
N ASN A 300 -25.50 -16.12 -35.73
CA ASN A 300 -26.43 -15.01 -36.02
C ASN A 300 -25.97 -13.62 -35.51
N LYS A 301 -25.98 -12.55 -36.32
CA LYS A 301 -26.74 -12.22 -37.54
C LYS A 301 -26.02 -11.05 -38.26
N LEU A 302 -25.98 -11.08 -39.59
CA LEU A 302 -25.66 -9.90 -40.41
C LEU A 302 -26.79 -8.86 -40.30
N SER A 303 -26.42 -7.57 -40.29
CA SER A 303 -27.25 -6.50 -40.86
C SER A 303 -26.37 -5.41 -41.48
N ASN A 304 -26.75 -5.06 -42.70
CA ASN A 304 -26.10 -4.16 -43.65
C ASN A 304 -26.38 -2.66 -43.36
N VAL A 305 -25.41 -1.82 -43.74
CA VAL A 305 -25.55 -0.47 -44.35
C VAL A 305 -26.10 0.70 -43.49
N SER A 306 -25.26 1.74 -43.27
CA SER A 306 -25.39 3.04 -43.96
C SER A 306 -24.38 4.07 -43.46
N MET A 307 -23.72 4.72 -44.43
CA MET A 307 -23.03 6.00 -44.26
C MET A 307 -24.09 7.11 -44.26
N SER A 308 -24.15 7.94 -43.23
CA SER A 308 -24.79 9.26 -43.31
C SER A 308 -23.87 10.34 -42.72
N LYS A 309 -23.69 11.40 -43.50
CA LYS A 309 -23.05 12.66 -43.10
C LYS A 309 -24.08 13.52 -42.37
N ASN A 310 -23.75 14.02 -41.18
CA ASN A 310 -23.58 15.44 -40.87
C ASN A 310 -23.85 15.79 -39.39
N THR A 311 -22.87 16.50 -38.82
CA THR A 311 -22.98 17.62 -37.85
C THR A 311 -23.94 17.47 -36.67
N ASN A 312 -23.39 17.23 -35.47
CA ASN A 312 -23.54 18.14 -34.33
C ASN A 312 -22.63 17.74 -33.16
N PHE A 313 -22.07 18.78 -32.55
CA PHE A 313 -21.34 18.90 -31.28
C PHE A 313 -21.02 17.65 -30.43
N HIS A 314 -19.71 17.46 -30.29
CA HIS A 314 -18.97 16.86 -29.18
C HIS A 314 -19.77 16.56 -27.90
N GLU A 315 -20.31 15.34 -27.77
CA GLU A 315 -20.72 14.78 -26.48
C GLU A 315 -19.49 14.11 -25.85
N MET A 316 -19.02 14.63 -24.71
CA MET A 316 -17.96 14.01 -23.92
C MET A 316 -18.50 12.79 -23.17
N PRO A 317 -17.68 11.74 -22.92
CA PRO A 317 -18.11 10.55 -22.18
C PRO A 317 -18.52 10.89 -20.74
N PRO A 318 -19.52 10.19 -20.17
CA PRO A 318 -19.97 10.44 -18.80
C PRO A 318 -18.88 9.97 -17.82
N GLY A 319 -18.16 10.93 -17.24
CA GLY A 319 -17.05 10.64 -16.33
C GLY A 319 -16.04 11.78 -16.17
N PHE A 320 -16.13 12.83 -16.98
CA PHE A 320 -15.33 14.05 -16.77
C PHE A 320 -16.15 15.10 -16.03
N PHE A 321 -15.68 15.46 -14.83
CA PHE A 321 -16.27 16.50 -13.99
C PHE A 321 -16.31 17.85 -14.72
N SER A 322 -17.47 18.50 -14.68
CA SER A 322 -17.66 19.83 -15.24
C SER A 322 -16.92 20.87 -14.40
N THR A 323 -16.32 21.88 -15.03
CA THR A 323 -15.57 22.97 -14.37
C THR A 323 -16.40 23.79 -13.38
N ALA A 324 -17.74 23.61 -13.37
CA ALA A 324 -18.64 24.17 -12.36
C ALA A 324 -18.48 23.52 -10.97
N ASP A 325 -18.12 22.23 -10.89
CA ASP A 325 -18.05 21.48 -9.63
C ASP A 325 -16.79 21.81 -8.81
N PHE A 326 -15.74 22.34 -9.44
CA PHE A 326 -14.55 22.82 -8.76
C PHE A 326 -14.77 24.12 -7.97
N LYS A 327 -15.80 24.91 -8.34
CA LYS A 327 -16.11 26.18 -7.67
C LYS A 327 -17.02 25.96 -6.44
N VAL A 328 -17.90 24.96 -6.52
CA VAL A 328 -18.80 24.56 -5.41
C VAL A 328 -18.03 23.83 -4.30
N SER A 329 -17.05 23.00 -4.65
CA SER A 329 -16.20 22.30 -3.67
C SER A 329 -15.26 23.25 -2.91
N LYS A 330 -14.66 24.23 -3.57
CA LYS A 330 -13.87 25.28 -2.88
C LYS A 330 -14.74 26.10 -1.93
N ASN A 331 -15.92 26.54 -2.34
CA ASN A 331 -16.80 27.34 -1.46
C ASN A 331 -17.33 26.56 -0.25
N ARG A 332 -17.58 25.24 -0.37
CA ARG A 332 -17.94 24.40 0.78
C ARG A 332 -16.80 24.19 1.77
N ILE A 333 -15.56 24.04 1.29
CA ILE A 333 -14.40 23.86 2.17
C ILE A 333 -14.07 25.16 2.91
N TYR A 334 -14.15 26.33 2.25
CA TYR A 334 -13.98 27.62 2.93
C TYR A 334 -15.08 27.92 3.94
N SER A 335 -16.33 27.53 3.68
CA SER A 335 -17.44 27.72 4.62
C SER A 335 -17.36 26.81 5.85
N PHE A 336 -16.79 25.60 5.72
CA PHE A 336 -16.63 24.68 6.84
C PHE A 336 -15.48 25.11 7.77
N VAL A 337 -14.36 25.55 7.19
CA VAL A 337 -13.20 26.03 7.96
C VAL A 337 -13.52 27.34 8.70
N PHE A 338 -14.31 28.25 8.11
CA PHE A 338 -14.71 29.48 8.79
C PHE A 338 -15.71 29.26 9.94
N SER A 339 -16.60 28.27 9.83
CA SER A 339 -17.58 27.97 10.89
C SER A 339 -16.93 27.26 12.08
N SER A 340 -15.94 26.40 11.84
CA SER A 340 -15.16 25.75 12.91
C SER A 340 -14.26 26.73 13.65
N PHE A 341 -13.68 27.73 12.98
CA PHE A 341 -12.79 28.71 13.62
C PHE A 341 -13.53 29.74 14.51
N PHE A 342 -14.81 30.01 14.23
CA PHE A 342 -15.62 30.93 15.04
C PHE A 342 -16.26 30.27 16.27
N LEU A 343 -16.45 28.94 16.27
CA LEU A 343 -16.99 28.23 17.42
C LEU A 343 -15.97 28.06 18.55
N THR A 344 -14.68 27.94 18.23
CA THR A 344 -13.62 27.73 19.24
C THR A 344 -13.18 29.02 19.94
N ARG A 345 -13.55 30.20 19.42
CA ARG A 345 -13.15 31.50 19.99
C ARG A 345 -14.14 32.09 20.99
N LYS A 346 -15.32 31.49 21.17
CA LYS A 346 -16.35 31.94 22.13
C LYS A 346 -16.25 31.29 23.52
N HIS A 347 -15.30 30.38 23.74
CA HIS A 347 -15.06 29.73 25.04
C HIS A 347 -13.79 30.21 25.76
N PHE A 348 -13.13 31.26 25.25
CA PHE A 348 -11.99 31.90 25.90
C PHE A 348 -12.16 33.43 25.85
N THR A 349 -13.04 33.94 26.69
CA THR A 349 -13.00 35.29 27.30
C THR A 349 -13.80 35.24 28.58
#